data_AF-A0A2M8DQG7-F1
#
_entry.id   AF-A0A2M8DQG7-F1
#
_cell.length_a   1.000
_cell.length_b   1.000
_cell.length_c   1.000
_cell.angle_alpha   90.00
_cell.angle_beta   90.00
_cell.angle_gamma   90.00
#
_symmetry.space_group_name_H-M   'P 1'
#
loop_
_entity.id
_entity.type
_entity.pdbx_description
1 polymer ?
#
loop_
_entity_poly.entity_id
_entity_poly.type
_entity_poly.pdbx_seq_one_letter_code
_entity_poly.pdbx_strand_id
1 'polypeptide(L)'
;MFNQQHIEDIQNGKIGVIPTDTLYGVVGSALNADVVERIYEIKQRDGDKPFIILISDIGDLQKFNIQLSEEQQKYLNNVWPGAVSIILSCPGDEFKYLHRGKRSLAFRLPDDEDLKELLKQTGPLVAPSANLQDQTPAYTIQRAREYFGDQISFYSDEGELRAESSTLVDLTGDKPNILRQGRIKL
;
A
#
# COMPACT_ATOMS: atom_id res chain seq x y z
N MET A 1 4.85 -11.15 -12.79
CA MET A 1 6.25 -10.68 -12.95
C MET A 1 6.35 -9.28 -13.55
N PHE A 2 6.84 -8.33 -12.75
CA PHE A 2 7.06 -6.94 -13.16
C PHE A 2 8.32 -6.82 -14.02
N ASN A 3 8.26 -6.01 -15.08
CA ASN A 3 9.40 -5.79 -15.98
C ASN A 3 10.17 -4.50 -15.62
N GLN A 4 11.33 -4.32 -16.26
CA GLN A 4 12.19 -3.14 -16.09
C GLN A 4 11.46 -1.82 -16.35
N GLN A 5 10.54 -1.78 -17.32
CA GLN A 5 9.78 -0.57 -17.64
C GLN A 5 8.87 -0.14 -16.47
N HIS A 6 8.23 -1.08 -15.78
CA HIS A 6 7.42 -0.77 -14.60
C HIS A 6 8.25 -0.13 -13.48
N ILE A 7 9.46 -0.66 -13.25
CA ILE A 7 10.39 -0.13 -12.24
C ILE A 7 10.80 1.31 -12.59
N GLU A 8 11.25 1.53 -13.82
CA GLU A 8 11.65 2.85 -14.31
C GLU A 8 10.48 3.85 -14.27
N ASP A 9 9.28 3.41 -14.65
CA ASP A 9 8.09 4.24 -14.61
C ASP A 9 7.80 4.74 -13.19
N ILE A 10 7.81 3.83 -12.21
CA ILE A 10 7.59 4.17 -10.80
C ILE A 10 8.70 5.08 -10.27
N GLN A 11 9.96 4.78 -10.57
CA GLN A 11 11.10 5.61 -10.16
C GLN A 11 11.03 7.02 -10.76
N ASN A 12 10.47 7.17 -11.96
CA ASN A 12 10.22 8.45 -12.62
C ASN A 12 8.89 9.13 -12.19
N GLY A 13 8.25 8.66 -11.12
CA GLY A 13 7.03 9.28 -10.57
C GLY A 13 5.76 9.03 -11.39
N LYS A 14 5.74 7.98 -12.21
CA LYS A 14 4.50 7.52 -12.87
C LYS A 14 3.67 6.65 -11.91
N ILE A 15 2.38 6.58 -12.20
CA ILE A 15 1.39 5.86 -11.40
C ILE A 15 0.91 4.67 -12.22
N GLY A 16 0.89 3.50 -11.59
CA GLY A 16 0.46 2.25 -12.22
C GLY A 16 -0.74 1.62 -11.55
N VAL A 17 -1.36 0.65 -12.22
CA VAL A 17 -2.20 -0.37 -11.57
C VAL A 17 -1.51 -1.71 -11.69
N ILE A 18 -1.27 -2.36 -10.55
CA ILE A 18 -0.57 -3.65 -10.48
C ILE A 18 -1.35 -4.68 -9.65
N PRO A 19 -1.18 -5.98 -9.93
CA PRO A 19 -1.60 -7.02 -9.00
C PRO A 19 -0.81 -6.89 -7.69
N THR A 20 -1.46 -7.23 -6.57
CA THR A 20 -0.79 -7.37 -5.27
C THR A 20 -1.12 -8.73 -4.67
N ASP A 21 -0.54 -9.05 -3.51
CA ASP A 21 -0.84 -10.23 -2.68
C ASP A 21 -2.31 -10.34 -2.20
N THR A 22 -3.15 -9.35 -2.54
CA THR A 22 -4.60 -9.32 -2.25
C THR A 22 -5.42 -8.91 -3.48
N LEU A 23 -5.45 -7.63 -3.82
CA LEU A 23 -6.26 -7.05 -4.90
C LEU A 23 -5.37 -6.24 -5.84
N TYR A 24 -5.88 -5.87 -7.01
CA TYR A 24 -5.22 -4.83 -7.79
C TYR A 24 -5.12 -3.54 -6.98
N GLY A 25 -3.96 -2.88 -7.04
CA GLY A 25 -3.69 -1.61 -6.37
C GLY A 25 -3.32 -0.51 -7.36
N VAL A 26 -3.76 0.72 -7.10
CA VAL A 26 -3.17 1.92 -7.74
C VAL A 26 -1.90 2.23 -6.98
N VAL A 27 -0.75 2.23 -7.66
CA VAL A 27 0.55 2.35 -7.02
C VAL A 27 1.38 3.51 -7.53
N GLY A 28 2.19 4.05 -6.63
CA GLY A 28 3.21 5.05 -6.89
C GLY A 28 4.11 5.20 -5.66
N SER A 29 5.26 5.87 -5.82
CA SER A 29 6.22 6.03 -4.74
C SER A 29 5.59 6.71 -3.52
N ALA A 30 5.67 6.06 -2.35
CA ALA A 30 5.21 6.66 -1.08
C ALA A 30 6.11 7.80 -0.61
N LEU A 31 7.36 7.85 -1.11
CA LEU A 31 8.35 8.87 -0.74
C LEU A 31 8.28 10.11 -1.63
N ASN A 32 7.35 10.15 -2.59
CA ASN A 32 7.13 11.29 -3.47
C ASN A 32 5.74 11.90 -3.19
N ALA A 33 5.72 13.08 -2.57
CA ALA A 33 4.49 13.75 -2.18
C ALA A 33 3.59 14.07 -3.39
N ASP A 34 4.15 14.53 -4.50
CA ASP A 34 3.39 14.87 -5.71
C ASP A 34 2.70 13.64 -6.30
N VAL A 35 3.37 12.48 -6.27
CA VAL A 35 2.79 11.20 -6.71
C VAL A 35 1.63 10.78 -5.81
N VAL A 36 1.79 10.92 -4.49
CA VAL A 36 0.74 10.57 -3.52
C VAL A 36 -0.49 11.46 -3.70
N GLU A 37 -0.32 12.78 -3.83
CA GLU A 37 -1.45 13.69 -4.05
C GLU A 37 -2.16 13.40 -5.38
N ARG A 38 -1.43 13.13 -6.46
CA ARG A 38 -2.02 12.68 -7.74
C ARG A 38 -2.84 11.39 -7.58
N ILE A 39 -2.40 10.44 -6.76
CA ILE A 39 -3.18 9.22 -6.48
C ILE A 39 -4.47 9.54 -5.70
N TYR A 40 -4.46 10.51 -4.78
CA TYR A 40 -5.70 10.98 -4.13
C TYR A 40 -6.68 11.56 -5.16
N GLU A 41 -6.19 12.40 -6.07
CA GLU A 41 -6.99 13.01 -7.13
C GLU A 41 -7.61 11.96 -8.06
N ILE A 42 -6.78 11.06 -8.62
CA ILE A 42 -7.23 9.99 -9.55
C ILE A 42 -8.30 9.12 -8.91
N LYS A 43 -8.15 8.81 -7.61
CA LYS A 43 -9.08 7.95 -6.89
C LYS A 43 -10.31 8.68 -6.35
N GLN A 44 -10.33 10.02 -6.43
CA GLN A 44 -11.32 10.88 -5.78
C GLN A 44 -11.47 10.53 -4.30
N ARG A 45 -10.34 10.24 -3.65
CA ARG A 45 -10.34 9.74 -2.29
C ARG A 45 -10.56 10.87 -1.30
N ASP A 46 -11.30 10.55 -0.25
CA ASP A 46 -11.40 11.41 0.93
C ASP A 46 -10.00 11.71 1.50
N GLY A 47 -9.64 12.99 1.48
CA GLY A 47 -8.33 13.48 1.90
C GLY A 47 -7.98 13.18 3.35
N ASP A 48 -8.92 12.76 4.19
CA ASP A 48 -8.65 12.42 5.59
C ASP A 48 -8.32 10.94 5.81
N LYS A 49 -8.36 10.11 4.75
CA LYS A 49 -8.12 8.67 4.83
C LYS A 49 -6.73 8.31 4.29
N PRO A 50 -5.72 8.02 5.13
CA PRO A 50 -4.39 7.58 4.69
C PRO A 50 -4.43 6.35 3.78
N PHE A 51 -3.42 6.21 2.93
CA PHE A 51 -3.20 5.01 2.13
C PHE A 51 -2.44 3.93 2.92
N ILE A 52 -2.57 2.68 2.47
CA ILE A 52 -1.67 1.60 2.88
C ILE A 52 -0.40 1.72 2.05
N ILE A 53 0.75 1.54 2.69
CA ILE A 53 2.08 1.52 2.08
C ILE A 53 2.59 0.08 2.06
N LEU A 54 2.99 -0.39 0.89
CA LEU A 54 3.69 -1.66 0.74
C LEU A 54 5.19 -1.44 0.93
N ILE A 55 5.82 -2.36 1.66
CA ILE A 55 7.25 -2.38 1.94
C ILE A 55 7.85 -3.72 1.51
N SER A 56 9.13 -3.75 1.18
CA SER A 56 9.84 -4.96 0.76
C SER A 56 10.46 -5.74 1.92
N ASP A 57 10.76 -5.02 3.00
CA ASP A 57 11.39 -5.52 4.22
C ASP A 57 10.95 -4.67 5.41
N ILE A 58 10.98 -5.24 6.62
CA ILE A 58 10.62 -4.52 7.84
C ILE A 58 11.52 -3.32 8.12
N GLY A 59 12.78 -3.35 7.66
CA GLY A 59 13.72 -2.24 7.74
C GLY A 59 13.30 -1.01 6.94
N ASP A 60 12.43 -1.15 5.93
CA ASP A 60 11.89 -0.01 5.18
C ASP A 60 11.11 0.97 6.07
N LEU A 61 10.63 0.53 7.24
CA LEU A 61 9.99 1.40 8.23
C LEU A 61 10.89 2.55 8.70
N GLN A 62 12.22 2.37 8.65
CA GLN A 62 13.18 3.42 8.98
C GLN A 62 13.09 4.62 8.03
N LYS A 63 12.66 4.40 6.77
CA LYS A 63 12.42 5.48 5.79
C LYS A 63 11.30 6.44 6.23
N PHE A 64 10.48 6.01 7.19
CA PHE A 64 9.37 6.76 7.77
C PHE A 64 9.64 7.21 9.22
N ASN A 65 10.90 7.16 9.66
CA ASN A 65 11.33 7.46 11.03
C ASN A 65 10.63 6.60 12.10
N ILE A 66 10.20 5.39 11.74
CA ILE A 66 9.51 4.48 12.66
C ILE A 66 10.53 3.55 13.31
N GLN A 67 10.55 3.55 14.63
CA GLN A 67 11.30 2.61 15.45
C GLN A 67 10.33 1.70 16.19
N LEU A 68 10.53 0.39 16.07
CA LEU A 68 9.67 -0.61 16.68
C LEU A 68 10.14 -0.92 18.11
N SER A 69 9.19 -1.06 19.04
CA SER A 69 9.47 -1.73 20.31
C SER A 69 9.71 -3.22 20.10
N GLU A 70 10.30 -3.89 21.10
CA GLU A 70 10.50 -5.35 21.05
C GLU A 70 9.16 -6.11 20.89
N GLU A 71 8.10 -5.63 21.54
CA GLU A 71 6.76 -6.22 21.44
C GLU A 71 6.15 -6.03 20.06
N GLN A 72 6.31 -4.85 19.46
CA GLN A 72 5.88 -4.59 18.09
C GLN A 72 6.64 -5.46 17.11
N GLN A 73 7.97 -5.55 17.23
CA GLN A 73 8.81 -6.42 16.40
C GLN A 73 8.35 -7.88 16.50
N LYS A 74 8.11 -8.37 17.72
CA LYS A 74 7.61 -9.74 17.96
C LYS A 74 6.24 -9.97 17.33
N TYR A 75 5.32 -9.01 17.43
CA TYR A 75 4.01 -9.10 16.81
C TYR A 75 4.12 -9.16 15.28
N LEU A 76 4.90 -8.25 14.69
CA LEU A 76 5.11 -8.17 13.24
C LEU A 76 5.73 -9.45 12.69
N ASN A 77 6.73 -10.03 13.36
CA ASN A 77 7.35 -11.29 12.95
C ASN A 77 6.37 -12.49 12.90
N ASN A 78 5.22 -12.41 13.57
CA ASN A 78 4.21 -13.46 13.54
C ASN A 78 3.18 -13.28 12.41
N VAL A 79 3.02 -12.06 11.89
CA VAL A 79 1.95 -11.72 10.91
C VAL A 79 2.48 -11.27 9.55
N TRP A 80 3.76 -10.94 9.46
CA TRP A 80 4.45 -10.55 8.24
C TRP A 80 5.57 -11.54 7.87
N PRO A 81 5.80 -11.80 6.58
CA PRO A 81 5.05 -11.30 5.43
C PRO A 81 3.63 -11.88 5.36
N GLY A 82 2.67 -11.13 4.80
CA GLY A 82 1.31 -11.62 4.63
C GLY A 82 0.25 -10.53 4.43
N ALA A 83 -0.98 -10.97 4.19
CA ALA A 83 -2.15 -10.12 3.96
C ALA A 83 -2.70 -9.48 5.26
N VAL A 84 -1.80 -8.90 6.07
CA VAL A 84 -2.10 -8.12 7.27
C VAL A 84 -1.46 -6.74 7.12
N SER A 85 -2.24 -5.69 7.28
CA SER A 85 -1.78 -4.30 7.29
C SER A 85 -1.74 -3.79 8.71
N ILE A 86 -0.64 -3.15 9.10
CA ILE A 86 -0.39 -2.68 10.47
C ILE A 86 -0.28 -1.17 10.49
N ILE A 87 -1.07 -0.54 11.34
CA ILE A 87 -0.98 0.90 11.61
C ILE A 87 0.06 1.11 12.70
N LEU A 88 1.06 1.93 12.39
CA LEU A 88 2.15 2.31 13.28
C LEU A 88 2.15 3.83 13.46
N SER A 89 2.59 4.28 14.63
CA SER A 89 2.76 5.71 14.92
C SER A 89 3.81 6.31 13.98
N CYS A 90 3.48 7.43 13.35
CA CYS A 90 4.35 8.18 12.45
C CYS A 90 4.03 9.68 12.59
N PRO A 91 4.56 10.34 13.62
CA PRO A 91 4.19 11.70 13.99
C PRO A 91 4.97 12.80 13.24
N GLY A 92 5.95 12.45 12.40
CA GLY A 92 6.76 13.41 11.67
C GLY A 92 5.92 14.25 10.70
N ASP A 93 6.02 15.58 10.79
CA ASP A 93 5.26 16.50 9.93
C ASP A 93 5.68 16.40 8.46
N GLU A 94 6.90 15.92 8.19
CA GLU A 94 7.38 15.59 6.85
C GLU A 94 6.52 14.52 6.15
N PHE A 95 5.83 13.66 6.91
CA PHE A 95 4.95 12.62 6.37
C PHE A 95 3.46 13.02 6.38
N LYS A 96 3.14 14.30 6.58
CA LYS A 96 1.75 14.79 6.64
C LYS A 96 0.94 14.51 5.38
N TYR A 97 1.59 14.50 4.22
CA TYR A 97 0.97 14.14 2.93
C TYR A 97 0.54 12.66 2.89
N LEU A 98 1.19 11.78 3.65
CA LEU A 98 0.80 10.38 3.80
C LEU A 98 -0.22 10.19 4.93
N HIS A 99 0.09 10.69 6.13
CA HIS A 99 -0.68 10.37 7.34
C HIS A 99 -1.94 11.23 7.48
N ARG A 100 -2.10 12.30 6.68
CA ARG A 100 -3.30 13.16 6.60
C ARG A 100 -3.81 13.61 7.98
N GLY A 101 -2.91 14.11 8.82
CA GLY A 101 -3.22 14.54 10.19
C GLY A 101 -3.44 13.42 11.23
N LYS A 102 -3.51 12.14 10.84
CA LYS A 102 -3.68 11.01 11.77
C LYS A 102 -2.43 10.69 12.60
N ARG A 103 -1.25 11.17 12.18
CA ARG A 103 0.05 10.93 12.84
C ARG A 103 0.39 9.43 12.97
N SER A 104 -0.16 8.63 12.06
CA SER A 104 0.06 7.19 11.94
C SER A 104 -0.09 6.76 10.48
N LEU A 105 0.56 5.66 10.12
CA LEU A 105 0.59 5.12 8.76
C LEU A 105 0.34 3.62 8.77
N ALA A 106 -0.37 3.13 7.76
CA ALA A 106 -0.62 1.70 7.58
C ALA A 106 0.42 1.10 6.62
N PHE A 107 1.09 0.03 7.05
CA PHE A 107 2.09 -0.68 6.25
C PHE A 107 1.65 -2.12 5.98
N ARG A 108 2.15 -2.74 4.92
CA ARG A 108 2.03 -4.18 4.67
C ARG A 108 3.31 -4.69 4.04
N LEU A 109 3.86 -5.77 4.60
CA LEU A 109 4.91 -6.56 3.98
C LEU A 109 4.23 -7.72 3.23
N PRO A 110 4.08 -7.66 1.89
CA PRO A 110 3.34 -8.67 1.15
C PRO A 110 4.09 -10.01 1.10
N ASP A 111 3.33 -11.10 1.10
CA ASP A 111 3.87 -12.46 0.90
C ASP A 111 3.81 -12.83 -0.59
N ASP A 112 4.53 -12.06 -1.40
CA ASP A 112 4.62 -12.20 -2.85
C ASP A 112 6.05 -11.81 -3.29
N GLU A 113 6.81 -12.76 -3.84
CA GLU A 113 8.23 -12.54 -4.18
C GLU A 113 8.41 -11.54 -5.33
N ASP A 114 7.55 -11.57 -6.35
CA ASP A 114 7.62 -10.64 -7.49
C ASP A 114 7.35 -9.21 -7.01
N LEU A 115 6.37 -9.04 -6.13
CA LEU A 115 6.04 -7.73 -5.54
C LEU A 115 7.11 -7.24 -4.58
N LYS A 116 7.69 -8.12 -3.75
CA LYS A 116 8.83 -7.76 -2.90
C LYS A 116 10.03 -7.32 -3.73
N GLU A 117 10.31 -7.99 -4.84
CA GLU A 117 11.42 -7.61 -5.72
C GLU A 117 11.18 -6.25 -6.38
N LEU A 118 9.96 -5.98 -6.86
CA LEU A 118 9.58 -4.65 -7.32
C LEU A 118 9.81 -3.59 -6.24
N LEU A 119 9.39 -3.85 -5.01
CA LEU A 119 9.51 -2.92 -3.87
C LEU A 119 10.97 -2.69 -3.46
N LYS A 120 11.85 -3.71 -3.57
CA LYS A 120 13.29 -3.53 -3.32
C LYS A 120 13.92 -2.54 -4.31
N GLN A 121 13.51 -2.61 -5.58
CA GLN A 121 14.06 -1.77 -6.64
C GLN A 121 13.44 -0.37 -6.69
N THR A 122 12.15 -0.24 -6.37
CA THR A 122 11.40 1.02 -6.46
C THR A 122 11.29 1.77 -5.14
N GLY A 123 11.48 1.08 -4.01
CA GLY A 123 11.18 1.57 -2.67
C GLY A 123 9.69 1.39 -2.28
N PRO A 124 9.29 1.88 -1.10
CA PRO A 124 7.92 1.73 -0.61
C PRO A 124 6.89 2.40 -1.52
N LEU A 125 5.76 1.74 -1.76
CA LEU A 125 4.69 2.23 -2.64
C LEU A 125 3.41 2.42 -1.84
N VAL A 126 2.71 3.54 -2.05
CA VAL A 126 1.29 3.58 -1.66
C VAL A 126 0.53 2.61 -2.56
N ALA A 127 -0.40 1.84 -2.00
CA ALA A 127 -1.15 0.83 -2.76
C ALA A 127 -2.59 0.67 -2.26
N PRO A 128 -3.45 1.71 -2.33
CA PRO A 128 -4.88 1.49 -2.18
C PRO A 128 -5.44 0.56 -3.26
N SER A 129 -6.54 -0.12 -2.96
CA SER A 129 -7.27 -0.94 -3.93
C SER A 129 -7.66 -0.16 -5.19
N ALA A 130 -7.67 -0.84 -6.34
CA ALA A 130 -7.97 -0.25 -7.65
C ALA A 130 -9.47 0.03 -7.86
N ASN A 131 -9.97 1.07 -7.20
CA ASN A 131 -11.32 1.61 -7.35
C ASN A 131 -11.37 3.11 -7.06
N LEU A 132 -12.39 3.78 -7.56
CA LEU A 132 -12.79 5.10 -7.05
C LEU A 132 -13.31 4.97 -5.60
N GLN A 133 -13.29 6.06 -4.85
CA GLN A 133 -13.87 6.11 -3.50
C GLN A 133 -15.26 5.47 -3.46
N ASP A 134 -15.48 4.59 -2.47
CA ASP A 134 -16.73 3.88 -2.19
C ASP A 134 -17.26 2.95 -3.32
N GLN A 135 -16.48 2.74 -4.39
CA GLN A 135 -16.77 1.75 -5.44
C GLN A 135 -16.12 0.38 -5.15
N THR A 136 -16.66 -0.68 -5.76
CA THR A 136 -16.09 -2.03 -5.66
C THR A 136 -14.68 -2.08 -6.26
N PRO A 137 -13.69 -2.69 -5.56
CA PRO A 137 -12.36 -2.95 -6.10
C PRO A 137 -12.39 -3.65 -7.47
N ALA A 138 -11.52 -3.23 -8.38
CA ALA A 138 -11.33 -3.93 -9.65
C ALA A 138 -10.62 -5.27 -9.40
N TYR A 139 -11.25 -6.36 -9.86
CA TYR A 139 -10.66 -7.70 -9.87
C TYR A 139 -9.92 -8.02 -11.17
N THR A 140 -10.05 -7.17 -12.20
CA THR A 140 -9.40 -7.31 -13.50
C THR A 140 -8.86 -5.97 -13.96
N ILE A 141 -7.84 -5.98 -14.83
CA ILE A 141 -7.33 -4.75 -15.46
C ILE A 141 -8.38 -4.06 -16.32
N GLN A 142 -9.28 -4.82 -16.97
CA GLN A 142 -10.39 -4.21 -17.71
C GLN A 142 -11.24 -3.30 -16.82
N ARG A 143 -11.64 -3.77 -15.63
CA ARG A 143 -12.40 -2.95 -14.68
C ARG A 143 -11.59 -1.78 -14.14
N ALA A 144 -10.28 -1.96 -13.93
CA ALA A 144 -9.41 -0.86 -13.52
C ALA A 144 -9.27 0.22 -14.61
N ARG A 145 -9.24 -0.16 -15.90
CA ARG A 145 -9.25 0.77 -17.03
C ARG A 145 -10.57 1.52 -17.14
N GLU A 146 -11.70 0.87 -16.86
CA GLU A 146 -13.00 1.57 -16.78
C GLU A 146 -13.01 2.66 -15.70
N TYR A 147 -12.33 2.44 -14.58
CA TYR A 147 -12.25 3.45 -13.52
C TYR A 147 -11.31 4.61 -13.84
N PHE A 148 -10.10 4.31 -14.36
CA PHE A 148 -9.03 5.31 -14.38
C PHE A 148 -8.57 5.72 -15.78
N GLY A 149 -8.83 4.92 -16.81
CA GLY A 149 -8.46 5.20 -18.20
C GLY A 149 -7.02 5.68 -18.36
N ASP A 150 -6.86 6.82 -19.04
CA ASP A 150 -5.54 7.38 -19.37
C ASP A 150 -4.89 8.15 -18.20
N GLN A 151 -5.54 8.24 -17.04
CA GLN A 151 -4.95 8.86 -15.84
C GLN A 151 -3.85 7.99 -15.21
N ILE A 152 -3.85 6.69 -15.50
CA ILE A 152 -2.85 5.72 -15.07
C ILE A 152 -1.86 5.48 -16.21
N SER A 153 -0.57 5.54 -15.90
CA SER A 153 0.50 5.44 -16.91
C SER A 153 0.70 4.02 -17.42
N PHE A 154 0.49 3.01 -16.59
CA PHE A 154 0.61 1.61 -16.99
C PHE A 154 -0.30 0.69 -16.18
N TYR A 155 -0.66 -0.44 -16.78
CA TYR A 155 -1.47 -1.48 -16.16
C TYR A 155 -0.74 -2.82 -16.33
N SER A 156 -0.47 -3.52 -15.24
CA SER A 156 0.11 -4.87 -15.26
C SER A 156 -1.01 -5.89 -15.10
N ASP A 157 -1.22 -6.77 -16.07
CA ASP A 157 -2.32 -7.74 -16.06
C ASP A 157 -1.82 -9.15 -15.69
N GLU A 158 -2.37 -9.71 -14.62
CA GLU A 158 -2.17 -11.11 -14.20
C GLU A 158 -3.50 -11.89 -14.16
N GLY A 159 -4.51 -11.39 -14.88
CA GLY A 159 -5.85 -11.98 -14.93
C GLY A 159 -6.72 -11.53 -13.77
N GLU A 160 -7.62 -12.41 -13.34
CA GLU A 160 -8.61 -12.10 -12.31
C GLU A 160 -8.08 -12.37 -10.90
N LEU A 161 -8.07 -11.35 -10.04
CA LEU A 161 -7.73 -11.46 -8.63
C LEU A 161 -8.99 -11.38 -7.75
N ARG A 162 -9.43 -12.53 -7.23
CA ARG A 162 -10.55 -12.62 -6.27
C ARG A 162 -10.07 -12.95 -4.86
N ALA A 163 -9.32 -12.04 -4.24
CA ALA A 163 -8.97 -12.18 -2.83
C ALA A 163 -9.73 -11.19 -1.94
N GLU A 164 -9.85 -11.53 -0.66
CA GLU A 164 -10.29 -10.56 0.35
C GLU A 164 -9.18 -9.51 0.57
N SER A 165 -9.59 -8.31 1.00
CA SER A 165 -8.65 -7.29 1.46
C SER A 165 -7.82 -7.79 2.65
N SER A 166 -6.67 -7.16 2.91
CA SER A 166 -5.88 -7.44 4.11
C SER A 166 -6.64 -7.11 5.40
N THR A 167 -6.36 -7.89 6.45
CA THR A 167 -6.75 -7.56 7.83
C THR A 167 -6.01 -6.30 8.26
N LEU A 168 -6.70 -5.34 8.88
CA LEU A 168 -6.10 -4.09 9.34
C LEU A 168 -6.05 -4.09 10.86
N VAL A 169 -4.85 -3.96 11.40
CA VAL A 169 -4.59 -3.93 12.84
C VAL A 169 -3.94 -2.59 13.20
N ASP A 170 -4.45 -1.96 14.24
CA ASP A 170 -3.84 -0.82 14.88
C ASP A 170 -2.87 -1.28 15.97
N LEU A 171 -1.61 -0.88 15.85
CA LEU A 171 -0.52 -1.22 16.77
C LEU A 171 0.11 0.06 17.36
N THR A 172 -0.65 1.16 17.40
CA THR A 172 -0.22 2.43 17.99
C THR A 172 -0.42 2.51 19.50
N GLY A 173 -1.33 1.70 20.06
CA GLY A 173 -1.56 1.61 21.51
C GLY A 173 -0.87 0.41 22.17
N ASP A 174 -1.14 0.20 23.45
CA ASP A 174 -0.52 -0.86 24.27
C ASP A 174 -0.88 -2.29 23.83
N LYS A 175 -1.99 -2.45 23.10
CA LYS A 175 -2.46 -3.75 22.61
C LYS A 175 -2.88 -3.65 21.14
N PRO A 176 -2.63 -4.71 20.33
CA PRO A 176 -3.13 -4.78 18.97
C PRO A 176 -4.66 -4.67 18.94
N ASN A 177 -5.20 -3.82 18.06
CA ASN A 177 -6.64 -3.64 17.87
C ASN A 177 -7.03 -3.91 16.42
N ILE A 178 -7.85 -4.92 16.17
CA ILE A 178 -8.29 -5.27 14.80
C ILE A 178 -9.39 -4.29 14.37
N LEU A 179 -9.06 -3.39 13.43
CA LEU A 179 -10.01 -2.42 12.89
C LEU A 179 -10.84 -2.97 11.74
N ARG A 180 -10.29 -3.94 11.00
CA ARG A 180 -10.98 -4.62 9.90
C ARG A 180 -10.49 -6.05 9.77
N GLN A 181 -11.43 -6.99 9.77
CA GLN A 181 -11.12 -8.37 9.44
C GLN A 181 -11.04 -8.58 7.93
N GLY A 182 -9.93 -9.15 7.46
CA GLY A 182 -9.70 -9.50 6.05
C GLY A 182 -9.30 -10.96 5.88
N ARG A 183 -8.48 -11.24 4.85
CA ARG A 183 -8.05 -12.58 4.44
C ARG A 183 -7.48 -13.43 5.58
N ILE A 184 -6.68 -12.84 6.46
CA ILE A 184 -6.05 -13.52 7.59
C ILE A 184 -6.86 -13.28 8.86
N LYS A 185 -7.37 -14.33 9.50
CA LYS A 185 -8.06 -14.23 10.81
C LYS A 185 -7.01 -14.28 11.93
N LEU A 186 -7.07 -13.32 12.87
CA LEU A 186 -6.09 -13.13 13.97
C LEU A 186 -6.80 -13.21 15.32
#